data_AF-A0A2I0PD26-F1
#
_entry.id   AF-A0A2I0PD26-F1
#
_cell.length_a   1.000
_cell.length_b   1.000
_cell.length_c   1.000
_cell.angle_alpha   90.00
_cell.angle_beta   90.00
_cell.angle_gamma   90.00
#
_symmetry.space_group_name_H-M   'P 1'
#
loop_
_entity.id
_entity.type
_entity.pdbx_description
1 polymer ?
#
loop_
_entity_poly.entity_id
_entity_poly.type
_entity_poly.pdbx_seq_one_letter_code
_entity_poly.pdbx_strand_id
1 'polypeptide(L)'
;MYYIIRCLGGCSTFTYVDRFQKWKLCPFCGHAYEVARMPVYLEVEDHREAEHIVRQMERYLQTNKKKDFSKEEKEELRRHYIAALRGKRQGAAS
;
A
#
# COMPACT_ATOMS: atom_id res chain seq x y z
N MET A 1 1.52 -3.70 -12.01
CA MET A 1 0.57 -3.40 -10.91
C MET A 1 1.10 -4.03 -9.64
N TYR A 2 1.09 -3.26 -8.56
CA TYR A 2 1.63 -3.65 -7.26
C TYR A 2 0.55 -3.51 -6.19
N TYR A 3 0.55 -4.42 -5.23
CA TYR A 3 -0.32 -4.35 -4.07
C TYR A 3 0.44 -3.75 -2.90
N ILE A 4 -0.11 -2.70 -2.31
CA ILE A 4 0.33 -2.17 -1.03
C ILE A 4 -0.30 -3.02 0.07
N ILE A 5 0.56 -3.64 0.86
CA ILE A 5 0.19 -4.56 1.92
C ILE A 5 0.92 -4.20 3.20
N ARG A 6 0.54 -4.85 4.30
CA ARG A 6 1.14 -4.63 5.60
C ARG A 6 1.56 -5.95 6.22
N CYS A 7 2.79 -6.03 6.73
CA CYS A 7 3.28 -7.27 7.32
C CYS A 7 2.46 -7.66 8.56
N LEU A 8 1.96 -8.91 8.58
CA LEU A 8 1.24 -9.48 9.71
C LEU A 8 2.15 -10.20 10.73
N GLY A 9 3.44 -10.35 10.40
CA GLY A 9 4.44 -11.02 11.24
C GLY A 9 5.03 -10.18 12.38
N GLY A 10 4.31 -9.15 12.84
CA GLY A 10 4.67 -8.38 14.04
C GLY A 10 5.34 -7.03 13.82
N CYS A 11 6.14 -6.82 12.76
CA CYS A 11 6.75 -5.50 12.51
C CYS A 11 5.75 -4.44 12.05
N SER A 12 4.60 -4.87 11.50
CA SER A 12 3.53 -4.00 11.03
C SER A 12 3.98 -2.93 10.03
N THR A 13 5.09 -3.16 9.34
CA THR A 13 5.63 -2.25 8.32
C THR A 13 4.83 -2.36 7.03
N PHE A 14 4.64 -1.24 6.33
CA PHE A 14 4.04 -1.26 5.01
C PHE A 14 5.07 -1.70 3.98
N THR A 15 4.61 -2.40 2.96
CA THR A 15 5.44 -2.82 1.84
C THR A 15 4.56 -2.97 0.62
N TYR A 16 5.18 -3.20 -0.53
CA TYR A 16 4.46 -3.50 -1.75
C TYR A 16 4.98 -4.79 -2.38
N VAL A 17 4.14 -5.41 -3.19
CA VAL A 17 4.44 -6.68 -3.85
C VAL A 17 3.86 -6.67 -5.25
N ASP A 18 4.59 -7.24 -6.21
CA ASP A 18 4.05 -7.43 -7.56
C ASP A 18 2.85 -8.38 -7.52
N ARG A 19 1.82 -8.11 -8.33
CA ARG A 19 0.58 -8.89 -8.32
C ARG A 19 0.74 -10.38 -8.61
N PHE A 20 1.82 -10.79 -9.28
CA PHE A 20 2.08 -12.18 -9.65
C PHE A 20 2.89 -12.94 -8.59
N GLN A 21 3.47 -12.24 -7.62
CA GLN A 21 4.27 -12.85 -6.57
C GLN A 21 3.36 -13.54 -5.54
N LYS A 22 3.53 -14.86 -5.37
CA LYS A 22 2.71 -15.68 -4.47
C LYS A 22 3.15 -15.61 -3.00
N TRP A 23 4.45 -15.49 -2.78
CA TRP A 23 5.07 -15.50 -1.45
C TRP A 23 5.97 -14.29 -1.29
N LYS A 24 5.99 -13.70 -0.09
CA LYS A 24 6.90 -12.60 0.21
C LYS A 24 7.53 -12.78 1.59
N LEU A 25 8.83 -12.54 1.64
CA LEU A 25 9.59 -12.40 2.87
C LEU A 25 9.56 -10.94 3.31
N CYS A 26 9.19 -10.67 4.56
CA CYS A 26 9.32 -9.34 5.13
C CYS A 26 10.81 -9.00 5.30
N PRO A 27 11.33 -7.91 4.70
CA PRO A 27 12.73 -7.53 4.88
C PRO A 27 13.04 -7.00 6.29
N PHE A 28 12.01 -6.67 7.09
CA PHE A 28 12.18 -6.10 8.43
C PHE A 28 12.19 -7.16 9.54
N CYS A 29 11.24 -8.10 9.53
CA CYS A 29 11.14 -9.13 10.57
C CYS A 29 11.41 -10.56 10.09
N GLY A 30 11.69 -10.77 8.81
CA GLY A 30 11.94 -12.11 8.26
C GLY A 30 10.71 -13.00 8.19
N HIS A 31 9.50 -12.50 8.49
CA HIS A 31 8.28 -13.30 8.36
C HIS A 31 7.94 -13.54 6.90
N ALA A 32 7.79 -14.81 6.51
CA ALA A 32 7.33 -15.21 5.18
C ALA A 32 5.82 -15.42 5.19
N TYR A 33 5.13 -14.89 4.18
CA TYR A 33 3.68 -14.97 4.07
C TYR A 33 3.21 -15.14 2.62
N GLU A 34 2.04 -15.80 2.48
CA GLU A 34 1.34 -15.94 1.21
C GLU A 34 0.62 -14.62 0.90
N VAL A 35 0.94 -14.01 -0.25
CA VAL A 35 0.44 -12.70 -0.66
C VAL A 35 -1.08 -12.69 -0.79
N ALA A 36 -1.69 -13.78 -1.26
CA ALA A 36 -3.14 -13.90 -1.42
C ALA A 36 -3.91 -13.78 -0.09
N ARG A 37 -3.26 -14.00 1.06
CA ARG A 37 -3.87 -13.86 2.39
C ARG A 37 -3.67 -12.47 3.00
N MET A 38 -2.94 -11.59 2.32
CA MET A 38 -2.58 -10.29 2.86
C MET A 38 -3.68 -9.27 2.59
N PRO A 39 -4.05 -8.45 3.59
CA PRO A 39 -4.94 -7.32 3.36
C PRO A 39 -4.30 -6.34 2.38
N VAL A 40 -4.94 -6.14 1.23
CA VAL A 40 -4.53 -5.16 0.22
C VAL A 40 -5.14 -3.80 0.57
N TYR A 41 -4.29 -2.80 0.80
CA TYR A 41 -4.71 -1.44 1.09
C TYR A 41 -5.05 -0.70 -0.22
N LEU A 42 -4.12 -0.79 -1.17
CA LEU A 42 -4.21 -0.18 -2.50
C LEU A 42 -3.59 -1.11 -3.54
N GLU A 43 -4.13 -1.05 -4.75
CA GLU A 43 -3.51 -1.56 -5.96
C GLU A 43 -3.03 -0.37 -6.79
N VAL A 44 -1.78 -0.37 -7.20
CA VAL A 44 -1.13 0.76 -7.89
C VAL A 44 -0.47 0.30 -9.18
N GLU A 45 -0.24 1.21 -10.13
CA GLU A 45 0.17 0.82 -11.49
C GLU A 45 1.63 0.33 -11.53
N ASP A 46 2.56 1.05 -10.90
CA ASP A 46 4.00 0.78 -10.93
C ASP A 46 4.70 0.81 -9.56
N HIS A 47 5.96 0.34 -9.53
CA HIS A 47 6.72 0.17 -8.29
C HIS A 47 7.19 1.49 -7.66
N ARG A 48 7.42 2.53 -8.47
CA ARG A 48 7.86 3.84 -7.96
C ARG A 48 6.70 4.53 -7.25
N GLU A 49 5.50 4.43 -7.83
CA GLU A 49 4.28 4.90 -7.17
C GLU A 49 4.03 4.12 -5.87
N ALA A 50 4.18 2.79 -5.90
CA ALA A 50 4.04 1.95 -4.71
C ALA A 50 5.00 2.38 -3.58
N GLU A 51 6.27 2.59 -3.90
CA GLU A 51 7.28 3.05 -2.94
C GLU A 51 6.94 4.43 -2.37
N HIS A 52 6.50 5.36 -3.22
CA HIS A 52 6.10 6.69 -2.77
C HIS A 52 4.91 6.65 -1.80
N ILE A 53 3.87 5.89 -2.15
CA ILE A 53 2.66 5.78 -1.34
C ILE A 53 2.94 5.09 0.00
N VAL A 54 3.75 4.02 0.02
CA VAL A 54 4.18 3.37 1.28
C VAL A 54 4.82 4.38 2.22
N ARG A 55 5.77 5.20 1.72
CA ARG A 55 6.41 6.25 2.53
C ARG A 55 5.43 7.32 3.01
N GLN A 56 4.41 7.67 2.22
CA GLN A 56 3.37 8.61 2.65
C GLN A 56 2.48 8.01 3.74
N MET A 57 2.06 6.76 3.58
CA MET A 57 1.23 6.05 4.56
C MET A 57 1.96 5.90 5.89
N GLU A 58 3.24 5.51 5.87
CA GLU A 58 4.03 5.38 7.09
C GLU A 58 4.23 6.72 7.79
N ARG A 59 4.54 7.79 7.04
CA ARG A 59 4.63 9.15 7.59
C ARG A 59 3.32 9.60 8.22
N TYR A 60 2.18 9.35 7.56
CA TYR A 60 0.87 9.69 8.10
C TYR A 60 0.62 9.00 9.44
N LEU A 61 0.86 7.69 9.53
CA LEU A 61 0.66 6.95 10.77
C LEU A 61 1.60 7.42 11.88
N GLN A 62 2.87 7.68 11.57
CA GLN A 62 3.85 8.19 12.53
C GLN A 62 3.43 9.57 13.06
N THR A 63 3.11 10.52 12.18
CA THR A 63 2.68 11.88 12.57
C THR A 63 1.42 11.85 13.44
N ASN A 64 0.47 10.98 13.13
CA ASN A 64 -0.78 10.86 13.88
C ASN A 64 -0.69 9.87 15.05
N LYS A 65 0.49 9.30 15.34
CA LYS A 65 0.73 8.29 16.38
C LYS A 65 -0.22 7.09 16.29
N LYS A 66 -0.60 6.72 15.07
CA LYS A 66 -1.53 5.62 14.78
C LYS A 66 -0.77 4.32 14.55
N LYS A 67 -1.34 3.24 15.07
CA LYS A 67 -0.83 1.89 14.80
C LYS A 67 -1.34 1.31 13.50
N ASP A 68 -2.50 1.73 12.99
CA ASP A 68 -3.04 1.35 11.69
C ASP A 68 -4.03 2.41 11.20
N PHE A 69 -4.43 2.32 9.93
CA PHE A 69 -5.58 3.03 9.40
C PHE A 69 -6.87 2.39 9.90
N SER A 70 -7.87 3.19 10.27
CA SER A 70 -9.23 2.72 10.51
C SER A 70 -9.87 2.21 9.21
N LYS A 71 -11.05 1.58 9.33
CA LYS A 71 -11.81 1.14 8.14
C LYS A 71 -12.16 2.34 7.25
N GLU A 72 -12.64 3.41 7.85
CA GLU A 72 -13.04 4.65 7.19
C GLU A 72 -11.85 5.28 6.48
N GLU A 73 -10.68 5.30 7.12
CA GLU A 73 -9.45 5.83 6.52
C GLU A 73 -8.96 4.97 5.34
N LYS A 74 -9.10 3.64 5.42
CA LYS A 74 -8.77 2.74 4.29
C LYS A 74 -9.69 2.99 3.11
N GLU A 75 -10.98 3.21 3.35
CA GLU A 75 -11.94 3.56 2.30
C GLU A 75 -11.63 4.93 1.70
N GLU A 76 -11.30 5.91 2.54
CA GLU A 76 -10.94 7.25 2.09
C GLU A 76 -9.65 7.25 1.26
N LEU A 77 -8.63 6.52 1.70
CA LEU A 77 -7.37 6.31 0.98
C LEU A 77 -7.63 5.75 -0.43
N ARG A 78 -8.50 4.75 -0.55
CA ARG A 78 -8.89 4.17 -1.85
C ARG A 78 -9.61 5.19 -2.73
N ARG A 79 -10.54 5.97 -2.17
CA ARG A 79 -11.26 7.02 -2.91
C ARG A 79 -10.31 8.09 -3.44
N HIS A 80 -9.41 8.60 -2.61
CA HIS A 80 -8.42 9.61 -3.00
C HIS A 80 -7.51 9.10 -4.11
N TYR A 81 -7.04 7.86 -4.01
CA TYR A 81 -6.19 7.28 -5.04
C TYR A 81 -6.92 7.14 -6.38
N ILE A 82 -8.16 6.62 -6.38
CA ILE A 82 -8.97 6.50 -7.60
C ILE A 82 -9.25 7.87 -8.23
N ALA A 83 -9.54 8.89 -7.42
CA ALA A 83 -9.76 10.25 -7.90
C ALA A 83 -8.48 10.82 -8.55
N ALA A 84 -7.32 10.63 -7.91
CA ALA A 84 -6.03 11.06 -8.44
C ALA A 84 -5.70 10.38 -9.78
N LEU A 85 -5.96 9.07 -9.91
CA LEU A 85 -5.78 8.34 -11.18
C LEU A 85 -6.66 8.90 -12.29
N ARG A 86 -7.93 9.24 -11.99
CA ARG A 86 -8.84 9.86 -12.97
C ARG A 86 -8.34 11.23 -13.41
N GLY A 87 -7.80 12.03 -12.49
CA GLY A 87 -7.20 13.33 -12.80
C GLY A 87 -5.95 13.21 -13.68
N LYS A 88 -5.03 12.29 -13.33
CA LYS A 88 -3.82 12.02 -14.14
C LYS A 88 -4.16 11.62 -15.58
N ARG A 89 -5.19 10.79 -15.78
CA ARG A 89 -5.63 10.36 -17.13
C ARG A 89 -6.24 11.49 -17.96
N GLN A 90 -6.87 12.47 -17.34
CA GLN A 90 -7.41 13.64 -18.05
C GLN A 90 -6.31 14.62 -18.47
N GLY A 91 -5.28 14.82 -17.64
CA GLY A 91 -4.13 15.67 -17.98
C GLY A 91 -3.15 15.06 -19.00
N ALA A 92 -3.14 13.73 -19.16
CA ALA A 92 -2.31 13.05 -20.17
C ALA A 92 -2.95 13.01 -21.58
N ALA A 93 -4.21 13.40 -21.70
CA ALA A 93 -4.96 13.48 -22.96
C ALA A 93 -5.09 14.93 -23.49
N SER A 94 -4.31 15.87 -22.92
CA SER A 94 -4.29 17.31 -23.25
C SER A 94 -2.95 17.70 -23.84
#